data_AF-A0A7C2HM30-F1
#
_entry.id   AF-A0A7C2HM30-F1
#
_cell.length_a   1.000
_cell.length_b   1.000
_cell.length_c   1.000
_cell.angle_alpha   90.00
_cell.angle_beta   90.00
_cell.angle_gamma   90.00
#
_symmetry.space_group_name_H-M   'P 1'
#
loop_
_entity.id
_entity.type
_entity.pdbx_description
1 polymer ?
#
loop_
_entity_poly.entity_id
_entity_poly.type
_entity_poly.pdbx_seq_one_letter_code
_entity_poly.pdbx_strand_id
1 'polypeptide(L)'
;MVYAGIDLGTTNSAVAWTSPGTDSPVELLPIPQLVAPGEVFAETLLPSALYLAADGEFPPGALDLPWRQGDGRIVGKFAARRGAETLGRLVTSAKSWL
;
A
#
# COMPACT_ATOMS: atom_id res chain seq x y z
N MET A 1 -24.40 1.67 6.46
CA MET A 1 -23.31 1.05 7.24
C MET A 1 -22.60 0.07 6.32
N VAL A 2 -21.29 -0.12 6.45
CA VAL A 2 -20.51 -1.13 5.72
C VAL A 2 -19.59 -1.83 6.72
N TYR A 3 -19.31 -3.11 6.51
CA TYR A 3 -18.32 -3.86 7.26
C TYR A 3 -17.06 -3.99 6.41
N ALA A 4 -15.90 -3.69 6.99
CA ALA A 4 -14.61 -3.85 6.33
C ALA A 4 -13.82 -4.96 7.04
N GLY A 5 -13.29 -5.89 6.26
CA GLY A 5 -12.32 -6.89 6.71
C GLY A 5 -10.94 -6.54 6.18
N ILE A 6 -9.93 -6.61 7.04
CA ILE A 6 -8.54 -6.36 6.66
C ILE A 6 -7.74 -7.62 6.98
N ASP A 7 -7.17 -8.22 5.94
CA ASP A 7 -6.11 -9.22 6.09
C ASP A 7 -4.77 -8.47 6.12
N LEU A 8 -4.11 -8.46 7.27
CA LEU A 8 -2.79 -7.84 7.47
C LEU A 8 -1.73 -8.94 7.46
N GLY A 9 -1.27 -9.38 6.29
CA GLY A 9 -0.29 -10.45 6.13
C GLY A 9 1.17 -10.00 6.18
N THR A 10 2.09 -10.96 6.32
CA THR A 10 3.55 -10.69 6.34
C THR A 10 4.06 -10.14 5.00
N THR A 11 3.51 -10.64 3.89
CA THR A 11 3.96 -10.30 2.53
C THR A 11 2.99 -9.38 1.80
N ASN A 12 1.69 -9.62 1.95
CA ASN A 12 0.64 -8.80 1.36
C ASN A 12 -0.45 -8.54 2.39
N SER A 13 -1.14 -7.43 2.19
CA SER A 13 -2.39 -7.09 2.86
C SER A 13 -3.51 -6.94 1.83
N ALA A 14 -4.74 -7.18 2.26
CA ALA A 14 -5.93 -7.01 1.44
C ALA A 14 -7.06 -6.41 2.26
N VAL A 15 -7.97 -5.70 1.59
CA VAL A 15 -9.20 -5.20 2.20
C VAL A 15 -10.37 -5.74 1.42
N ALA A 16 -11.38 -6.21 2.15
CA ALA A 16 -12.66 -6.58 1.62
C ALA A 16 -13.76 -5.81 2.36
N TRP A 17 -14.92 -5.65 1.73
CA TRP A 17 -16.05 -5.00 2.36
C TRP A 17 -17.36 -5.69 1.99
N THR A 18 -18.39 -5.46 2.80
CA THR A 18 -19.76 -5.90 2.52
C THR A 18 -20.78 -4.95 3.15
N SER A 19 -21.98 -4.93 2.60
CA SER A 19 -23.12 -4.25 3.20
C SER A 19 -23.76 -5.12 4.30
N PRO A 20 -24.47 -4.54 5.29
CA PRO A 20 -25.23 -5.31 6.25
C PRO A 20 -26.33 -6.14 5.59
N GLY A 21 -26.47 -7.40 6.02
CA GLY A 21 -27.49 -8.33 5.53
C GLY A 21 -26.91 -9.72 5.35
N THR A 22 -27.73 -10.75 5.57
CA THR A 22 -27.29 -12.15 5.64
C THR A 22 -26.69 -12.67 4.33
N ASP A 23 -27.12 -12.12 3.18
CA ASP A 23 -26.72 -12.57 1.85
C ASP A 23 -25.96 -11.48 1.06
N SER A 24 -25.42 -10.47 1.75
CA SER A 24 -24.63 -9.43 1.07
C SER A 24 -23.31 -10.01 0.58
N PRO A 25 -22.93 -9.81 -0.70
CA PRO A 25 -21.66 -10.32 -1.21
C PRO A 25 -20.48 -9.62 -0.53
N VAL A 26 -19.37 -10.34 -0.42
CA VAL A 26 -18.08 -9.77 0.01
C VAL A 26 -17.30 -9.38 -1.23
N GLU A 27 -16.88 -8.12 -1.29
CA GLU A 27 -16.15 -7.56 -2.43
C GLU A 27 -14.75 -7.15 -2.00
N LEU A 28 -13.74 -7.51 -2.81
CA LEU A 28 -12.39 -6.99 -2.61
C LEU A 28 -12.36 -5.51 -2.95
N LEU A 29 -11.78 -4.71 -2.05
CA LEU A 29 -11.56 -3.30 -2.27
C LEU A 29 -10.27 -3.11 -3.08
N PRO A 30 -10.32 -2.50 -4.29
CA PRO A 30 -9.12 -2.08 -4.99
C PRO A 30 -8.42 -0.96 -4.20
N ILE A 31 -7.13 -1.10 -3.96
CA ILE A 31 -6.31 -0.18 -3.18
C ILE A 31 -5.41 0.62 -4.14
N PRO A 32 -5.69 1.91 -4.37
CA PRO A 32 -4.80 2.77 -5.15
C PRO A 32 -3.46 2.90 -4.43
N GLN A 33 -2.40 2.60 -5.16
CA GLN A 33 -1.04 2.63 -4.64
C GLN A 33 -0.10 3.12 -5.75
N LEU A 34 1.02 3.70 -5.36
CA LEU A 34 2.05 4.03 -6.33
C LEU A 34 2.59 2.73 -6.96
N VAL A 35 2.69 2.72 -8.29
CA VAL A 35 3.36 1.66 -9.05
C VAL A 35 4.67 2.14 -9.67
N ALA A 36 4.79 3.45 -9.86
CA ALA A 36 5.98 4.22 -10.21
C ALA A 36 5.82 5.67 -9.69
N PRO A 37 6.87 6.52 -9.72
CA PRO A 37 6.76 7.93 -9.35
C PRO A 37 5.68 8.65 -10.17
N GLY A 38 4.71 9.27 -9.51
CA GLY A 38 3.58 9.96 -10.14
C GLY A 38 2.50 9.05 -10.76
N GLU A 39 2.67 7.72 -10.68
CA GLU A 39 1.73 6.76 -11.26
C GLU A 39 1.01 5.97 -10.16
N VAL A 40 -0.31 6.17 -10.07
CA VAL A 40 -1.18 5.48 -9.12
C VAL A 40 -2.04 4.47 -9.88
N PHE A 41 -1.99 3.21 -9.42
CA PHE A 41 -2.85 2.15 -9.95
C PHE A 41 -3.55 1.42 -8.80
N ALA A 42 -4.78 0.99 -9.02
CA ALA A 42 -5.54 0.23 -8.04
C ALA A 42 -5.33 -1.26 -8.23
N GLU A 43 -4.98 -1.96 -7.16
CA GLU A 43 -4.78 -3.41 -7.12
C GLU A 43 -5.53 -4.00 -5.92
N THR A 44 -5.96 -5.24 -6.00
CA THR A 44 -6.67 -5.91 -4.88
C THR A 44 -5.74 -6.34 -3.75
N LEU A 45 -4.43 -6.40 -4.01
CA LEU A 45 -3.39 -6.67 -3.00
C LEU A 45 -2.50 -5.45 -2.81
N LEU A 46 -2.14 -5.20 -1.56
CA LEU A 46 -1.15 -4.22 -1.16
C LEU A 46 0.06 -4.95 -0.56
N PRO A 47 1.23 -4.94 -1.22
CA PRO A 47 2.44 -5.50 -0.61
C PRO A 47 2.71 -4.89 0.77
N SER A 48 2.99 -5.74 1.76
CA SER A 48 3.32 -5.36 3.14
C SER A 48 4.75 -4.83 3.23
N ALA A 49 4.97 -3.71 2.54
CA ALA A 49 6.25 -3.05 2.36
C ALA A 49 6.12 -1.55 2.61
N LEU A 50 7.09 -0.99 3.33
CA LEU A 50 7.26 0.45 3.52
C LEU A 50 8.67 0.83 3.04
N TYR A 51 8.74 1.80 2.14
CA TYR A 51 9.98 2.40 1.68
C TYR A 51 10.12 3.82 2.22
N LEU A 52 11.29 4.15 2.78
CA LEU A 52 11.62 5.44 3.36
C LEU A 52 12.55 6.21 2.41
N ALA A 53 11.95 7.02 1.53
CA ALA A 53 12.68 7.81 0.55
C ALA A 53 13.66 8.77 1.21
N ALA A 54 14.81 8.98 0.57
CA ALA A 54 15.74 10.02 0.98
C ALA A 54 15.22 11.41 0.57
N ASP A 55 15.68 12.44 1.28
CA ASP A 55 15.42 13.82 0.88
C ASP A 55 15.95 14.07 -0.53
N GLY A 56 15.09 14.61 -1.40
CA GLY A 56 15.43 14.89 -2.80
C GLY A 56 15.56 13.66 -3.69
N GLU A 57 15.23 12.45 -3.22
CA GLU A 57 15.28 11.23 -4.05
C GLU A 57 14.27 11.28 -5.21
N PHE A 58 13.11 11.88 -4.96
CA PHE A 58 12.04 12.02 -5.95
C PHE A 58 11.69 13.49 -6.16
N PRO A 59 11.23 13.87 -7.37
CA PRO A 59 10.76 15.23 -7.60
C PRO A 59 9.51 15.52 -6.76
N PRO A 60 9.25 16.80 -6.42
CA PRO A 60 8.05 17.19 -5.68
C PRO A 60 6.77 16.65 -6.33
N GLY A 61 5.84 16.15 -5.51
CA GLY A 61 4.56 15.60 -5.95
C GLY A 61 4.62 14.17 -6.53
N ALA A 62 5.80 13.63 -6.81
CA ALA A 62 5.92 12.29 -7.40
C ALA A 62 5.53 11.14 -6.48
N LEU A 63 5.38 11.41 -5.18
CA LEU A 63 4.94 10.45 -4.17
C LEU A 63 3.51 10.73 -3.68
N ASP A 64 2.78 11.63 -4.35
CA ASP A 64 1.42 11.97 -3.98
C ASP A 64 0.45 10.83 -4.29
N LEU A 65 -0.54 10.68 -3.42
CA LEU A 65 -1.72 9.86 -3.62
C LEU A 65 -2.96 10.76 -3.68
N PRO A 66 -4.08 10.29 -4.23
CA PRO A 66 -5.30 11.11 -4.37
C PRO A 66 -5.82 11.72 -3.06
N TRP A 67 -5.41 11.18 -1.91
CA TRP A 67 -5.82 11.61 -0.56
C TRP A 67 -4.65 12.09 0.32
N ARG A 68 -3.41 12.13 -0.19
CA ARG A 68 -2.23 12.47 0.61
C ARG A 68 -1.11 13.06 -0.25
N GLN A 69 -0.54 14.17 0.21
CA GLN A 69 0.73 14.69 -0.31
C GLN A 69 1.91 13.85 0.21
N GLY A 70 2.81 13.46 -0.68
CA GLY A 70 3.93 12.57 -0.38
C GLY A 70 4.85 13.11 0.71
N ASP A 71 5.14 12.31 1.72
CA ASP A 71 5.95 12.67 2.89
C ASP A 71 7.22 11.80 3.01
N GLY A 72 7.68 11.25 1.88
CA GLY A 72 8.82 10.33 1.82
C GLY A 72 8.51 8.90 2.26
N ARG A 73 7.28 8.59 2.69
CA ARG A 73 6.86 7.23 3.06
C ARG A 73 6.00 6.61 1.96
N ILE A 74 6.52 5.57 1.32
CA ILE A 74 5.84 4.86 0.23
C ILE A 74 5.42 3.50 0.75
N VAL A 75 4.19 3.07 0.48
CA VAL A 75 3.69 1.73 0.83
C VAL A 75 3.26 0.95 -0.41
N GLY A 76 3.24 -0.38 -0.33
CA GLY A 76 2.71 -1.22 -1.40
C GLY A 76 3.70 -1.52 -2.52
N LYS A 77 3.20 -1.57 -3.76
CA LYS A 77 3.90 -2.09 -4.94
C LYS A 77 5.17 -1.29 -5.27
N PHE A 78 5.08 0.04 -5.33
CA PHE A 78 6.27 0.83 -5.58
C PHE A 78 7.30 0.76 -4.44
N ALA A 79 6.84 0.66 -3.19
CA ALA A 79 7.74 0.47 -2.05
C ALA A 79 8.52 -0.84 -2.14
N ALA A 80 7.84 -1.95 -2.45
CA ALA A 80 8.47 -3.26 -2.62
C ALA A 80 9.48 -3.26 -3.77
N ARG A 81 9.11 -2.68 -4.93
CA ARG A 81 10.01 -2.57 -6.09
C ARG A 81 11.23 -1.71 -5.77
N ARG A 82 11.03 -0.49 -5.27
CA ARG A 82 12.12 0.44 -4.99
C ARG A 82 13.05 -0.08 -3.90
N GLY A 83 12.48 -0.74 -2.89
CA GLY A 83 13.23 -1.38 -1.82
C GLY A 83 14.06 -2.59 -2.25
N ALA A 84 13.68 -3.28 -3.33
CA ALA A 84 14.52 -4.33 -3.92
C ALA A 84 15.73 -3.74 -4.68
N GLU A 85 15.61 -2.50 -5.18
CA GLU A 85 16.64 -1.77 -5.91
C GLU A 85 17.59 -0.95 -5.00
N THR A 86 17.24 -0.78 -3.72
CA THR A 86 17.97 0.08 -2.78
C THR A 86 18.26 -0.64 -1.47
N LEU A 87 19.44 -0.45 -0.90
CA LEU A 87 19.78 -1.01 0.42
C LEU A 87 19.36 -0.08 1.56
N GLY A 88 18.85 -0.67 2.64
CA GLY A 88 18.68 0.00 3.95
C GLY A 88 17.47 0.93 4.10
N ARG A 89 16.57 1.00 3.12
CA ARG A 89 15.37 1.87 3.15
C ARG A 89 14.04 1.13 3.10
N LEU A 90 14.08 -0.20 3.03
CA LEU A 90 12.91 -1.06 2.96
C LEU A 90 12.61 -1.69 4.33
N VAL A 91 11.36 -1.58 4.77
CA VAL A 91 10.79 -2.32 5.89
C VAL A 91 9.78 -3.31 5.34
N THR A 92 10.00 -4.60 5.58
CA THR A 92 9.12 -5.72 5.20
C THR A 92 9.05 -6.74 6.33
N SER A 93 8.10 -7.67 6.24
CA SER A 93 7.93 -8.75 7.22
C SER A 93 7.66 -8.29 8.66
N ALA A 94 7.23 -7.04 8.87
CA ALA A 94 7.00 -6.46 10.20
C ALA A 94 6.01 -7.28 11.05
N LYS A 95 5.00 -7.90 10.42
CA LYS A 95 4.05 -8.80 11.10
C LYS A 95 4.74 -9.94 11.85
N SER A 96 5.87 -10.45 11.35
CA SER A 96 6.61 -11.54 12.00
C SER A 96 7.35 -11.13 13.27
N TRP A 97 7.34 -9.83 13.61
CA TRP A 97 8.00 -9.26 14.77
C TRP A 97 7.02 -8.68 15.81
N LEU A 98 5.71 -8.80 15.55
CA LEU A 98 4.64 -8.40 16.46
C LEU A 98 4.14 -9.62 17.24
#